data_AF-A0A9P5SBD9-F1
#
_entry.id   AF-A0A9P5SBD9-F1
#
_cell.length_a   1.000
_cell.length_b   1.000
_cell.length_c   1.000
_cell.angle_alpha   90.00
_cell.angle_beta   90.00
_cell.angle_gamma   90.00
#
_symmetry.space_group_name_H-M   'P 1'
#
loop_
_entity.id
_entity.type
_entity.pdbx_description
1 polymer ?
#
loop_
_entity_poly.entity_id
_entity_poly.type
_entity_poly.pdbx_seq_one_letter_code
_entity_poly.pdbx_strand_id
1 'polypeptide(L)'
;MGTIETAREMIKDKGFKSFWQGVAPALILVANPIIQYTVFEKIKAKIAKTRALTSFDFFILGAISKLAATSITYPYIVVKSRMQLKQSDDARERYSSIMDGFRKIIKYEGVAGLYKGISSKIVQSILTASFLFMAQASLVQYVARLLTALGMRAQKRI
;
A
#
# COMPACT_ATOMS: atom_id res chain seq x y z
N MET A 1 -27.97 2.94 -12.05
CA MET A 1 -27.38 1.71 -11.47
C MET A 1 -27.17 1.94 -9.98
N GLY A 2 -28.10 1.47 -9.15
CA GLY A 2 -28.01 1.60 -7.69
C GLY A 2 -27.10 0.53 -7.10
N THR A 3 -26.47 0.81 -5.95
CA THR A 3 -25.58 -0.14 -5.23
C THR A 3 -26.25 -1.48 -4.93
N ILE A 4 -27.57 -1.48 -4.69
CA ILE A 4 -28.38 -2.68 -4.43
C ILE A 4 -28.55 -3.54 -5.69
N GLU A 5 -28.67 -2.89 -6.85
CA GLU A 5 -28.85 -3.58 -8.14
C GLU A 5 -27.56 -4.25 -8.58
N THR A 6 -26.42 -3.58 -8.39
CA THR A 6 -25.08 -4.15 -8.59
C THR A 6 -24.82 -5.32 -7.64
N ALA A 7 -25.25 -5.24 -6.38
CA ALA A 7 -25.12 -6.36 -5.44
C ALA A 7 -25.94 -7.59 -5.88
N ARG A 8 -27.15 -7.37 -6.41
CA ARG A 8 -28.02 -8.44 -6.93
C ARG A 8 -27.46 -9.06 -8.20
N GLU A 9 -26.93 -8.27 -9.13
CA GLU A 9 -26.22 -8.75 -10.32
C GLU A 9 -24.96 -9.55 -9.96
N MET A 10 -24.14 -9.07 -9.01
CA MET A 10 -22.94 -9.79 -8.58
C MET A 10 -23.25 -11.18 -8.01
N ILE A 11 -24.34 -11.33 -7.26
CA ILE A 11 -24.79 -12.63 -6.73
C ILE A 11 -25.24 -13.55 -7.86
N LYS A 12 -25.92 -13.01 -8.88
CA LYS A 12 -26.48 -13.78 -10.01
C LYS A 12 -25.39 -14.25 -10.98
N ASP A 13 -24.37 -13.43 -11.22
CA ASP A 13 -23.31 -13.71 -12.21
C ASP A 13 -22.08 -14.43 -11.64
N LYS A 14 -21.67 -14.12 -10.40
CA LYS A 14 -20.43 -14.63 -9.80
C LYS A 14 -20.65 -15.53 -8.58
N GLY A 15 -21.90 -15.67 -8.13
CA GLY A 15 -22.28 -16.42 -6.94
C GLY A 15 -21.78 -15.78 -5.64
N PHE A 16 -22.18 -16.36 -4.50
CA PHE A 16 -21.80 -15.89 -3.17
C PHE A 16 -20.28 -15.84 -2.93
N LYS A 17 -19.51 -16.68 -3.66
CA LYS A 17 -18.05 -16.70 -3.61
C LYS A 17 -17.40 -15.37 -4.04
N SER A 18 -18.12 -14.50 -4.75
CA SER A 18 -17.64 -13.18 -5.16
C SER A 18 -17.28 -12.26 -3.98
N PHE A 19 -17.97 -12.38 -2.84
CA PHE A 19 -17.68 -11.55 -1.66
C PHE A 19 -16.34 -11.89 -1.00
N TRP A 20 -15.85 -13.13 -1.16
CA TRP A 20 -14.58 -13.59 -0.60
C TRP A 20 -13.37 -13.37 -1.51
N GLN A 21 -13.58 -12.92 -2.76
CA GLN A 21 -12.48 -12.67 -3.70
C GLN A 21 -11.56 -11.52 -3.25
N GLY A 22 -12.04 -10.64 -2.36
CA GLY A 22 -11.24 -9.57 -1.75
C GLY A 22 -10.31 -10.01 -0.61
N VAL A 23 -10.57 -11.18 0.00
CA VAL A 23 -9.84 -11.65 1.18
C VAL A 23 -8.40 -12.05 0.83
N ALA A 24 -8.19 -12.79 -0.27
CA ALA A 24 -6.85 -13.19 -0.70
C ALA A 24 -5.93 -11.98 -1.02
N PRO A 25 -6.41 -10.95 -1.76
CA PRO A 25 -5.72 -9.68 -1.89
C PRO A 25 -5.40 -8.98 -0.56
N ALA A 26 -6.34 -8.99 0.39
CA ALA A 26 -6.17 -8.34 1.68
C ALA A 26 -5.08 -9.03 2.51
N LEU A 27 -5.07 -10.37 2.55
CA LEU A 27 -4.05 -11.15 3.25
C LEU A 27 -2.64 -10.86 2.73
N ILE A 28 -2.50 -10.68 1.41
CA ILE A 28 -1.19 -10.38 0.81
C ILE A 28 -0.80 -8.92 1.02
N LEU A 29 -1.76 -8.00 1.10
CA LEU A 29 -1.48 -6.62 1.49
C LEU A 29 -0.95 -6.54 2.92
N VAL A 30 -1.47 -7.37 3.82
CA VAL A 30 -0.99 -7.47 5.22
C VAL A 30 0.40 -8.10 5.31
N ALA A 31 0.81 -8.92 4.33
CA ALA A 31 2.16 -9.50 4.31
C ALA A 31 3.26 -8.44 4.15
N ASN A 32 3.00 -7.32 3.46
CA ASN A 32 4.00 -6.26 3.25
C ASN A 32 4.49 -5.62 4.56
N PRO A 33 3.62 -5.08 5.45
CA PRO A 33 4.07 -4.56 6.73
C PRO A 33 4.66 -5.65 7.62
N ILE A 34 4.17 -6.89 7.58
CA ILE A 34 4.75 -8.00 8.37
C ILE A 34 6.21 -8.23 8.00
N ILE A 35 6.51 -8.32 6.70
CA ILE A 35 7.88 -8.51 6.21
C ILE A 35 8.75 -7.31 6.59
N GLN A 36 8.24 -6.09 6.42
CA GLN A 36 8.95 -4.87 6.79
C GLN A 36 9.32 -4.88 8.28
N TYR A 37 8.37 -5.13 9.17
CA TYR A 37 8.61 -5.17 10.61
C TYR A 37 9.57 -6.30 11.00
N THR A 38 9.44 -7.48 10.37
CA THR A 38 10.32 -8.61 10.65
C THR A 38 11.78 -8.29 10.28
N VAL A 39 12.01 -7.72 9.10
CA VAL A 39 13.35 -7.32 8.66
C VAL A 39 13.89 -6.22 9.57
N PHE A 40 13.06 -5.24 9.92
CA PHE A 40 13.44 -4.14 10.79
C PHE A 40 13.88 -4.64 12.17
N GLU A 41 13.07 -5.45 12.84
CA GLU A 41 13.40 -5.96 14.18
C GLU A 41 14.63 -6.88 14.15
N LYS A 42 14.81 -7.70 13.10
CA LYS A 42 16.03 -8.53 12.97
C LYS A 42 17.30 -7.71 12.85
N ILE A 43 17.30 -6.67 12.01
CA ILE A 43 18.50 -5.85 11.81
C ILE A 43 18.74 -4.97 13.05
N LYS A 44 17.68 -4.37 13.60
CA LYS A 44 17.70 -3.60 14.85
C LYS A 44 18.28 -4.42 16.01
N ALA A 45 17.79 -5.65 16.22
CA ALA A 45 18.26 -6.53 17.29
C ALA A 45 19.75 -6.91 17.13
N LYS A 46 20.25 -6.99 15.89
CA LYS A 46 21.68 -7.26 15.63
C LYS A 46 22.56 -6.04 15.95
N ILE A 47 22.13 -4.83 15.59
CA ILE A 47 22.90 -3.61 15.80
C ILE A 47 22.84 -3.13 17.26
N ALA A 48 21.69 -3.28 17.91
CA ALA A 48 21.48 -2.92 19.31
C ALA A 48 22.37 -3.71 20.29
N LYS A 49 22.89 -4.88 19.86
CA LYS A 49 23.89 -5.66 20.63
C LYS A 49 25.27 -5.01 20.64
N THR A 50 25.57 -4.15 19.68
CA THR A 50 26.92 -3.57 19.48
C THR A 50 26.96 -2.09 19.83
N ARG A 51 25.86 -1.35 19.62
CA ARG A 51 25.78 0.09 19.95
C ARG A 51 24.33 0.53 20.19
N ALA A 52 24.16 1.64 20.91
CA ALA A 52 22.88 2.32 21.00
C ALA A 52 22.47 2.90 19.63
N LEU A 53 21.18 2.80 19.30
CA LEU A 53 20.63 3.27 18.04
C LEU A 53 20.25 4.74 18.14
N THR A 54 20.71 5.53 17.18
CA THR A 54 20.32 6.94 17.02
C THR A 54 19.05 7.05 16.16
N SER A 55 18.40 8.22 16.18
CA SER A 55 17.25 8.51 15.30
C SER A 55 17.57 8.30 13.82
N PHE A 56 18.81 8.56 13.39
CA PHE A 56 19.25 8.33 12.02
C PHE A 56 19.39 6.83 11.70
N ASP A 57 19.81 6.00 12.67
CA ASP A 57 19.86 4.55 12.48
C ASP A 57 18.46 3.96 12.31
N PHE A 58 17.48 4.43 13.08
CA PHE A 58 16.09 4.03 12.91
C PHE A 58 15.54 4.42 11.53
N PHE A 59 15.93 5.59 11.02
CA PHE A 59 15.57 6.02 9.66
C PHE A 59 16.16 5.09 8.60
N ILE A 60 17.46 4.81 8.66
CA ILE A 60 18.15 3.93 7.70
C ILE A 60 17.62 2.49 7.78
N LEU A 61 17.42 1.96 8.99
CA LEU A 61 16.84 0.64 9.21
C LEU A 61 15.43 0.53 8.65
N GLY A 62 14.62 1.56 8.88
CA GLY A 62 13.26 1.67 8.33
C GLY A 62 13.29 1.66 6.80
N ALA A 63 14.20 2.43 6.19
CA ALA A 63 14.35 2.49 4.74
C ALA A 63 14.78 1.13 4.14
N ILE A 64 15.82 0.49 4.68
CA ILE A 64 16.31 -0.82 4.21
C ILE A 64 15.21 -1.88 4.33
N SER A 65 14.50 -1.90 5.46
CA SER A 65 13.44 -2.88 5.70
C SER A 65 12.26 -2.69 4.75
N LYS A 66 11.91 -1.43 4.46
CA LYS A 66 10.88 -1.09 3.48
C LYS A 66 11.29 -1.48 2.06
N LEU A 67 12.55 -1.29 1.68
CA LEU A 67 13.07 -1.72 0.38
C LEU A 67 13.06 -3.24 0.22
N ALA A 68 13.47 -3.98 1.27
CA ALA A 68 13.45 -5.44 1.27
C ALA A 68 12.01 -5.99 1.16
N ALA A 69 11.08 -5.47 1.97
CA ALA A 69 9.68 -5.87 1.94
C ALA A 69 9.02 -5.53 0.59
N THR A 70 9.30 -4.34 0.06
CA THR A 70 8.82 -3.93 -1.25
C THR A 70 9.35 -4.85 -2.33
N SER A 71 10.65 -5.16 -2.35
CA SER A 71 11.25 -6.05 -3.38
C SER A 71 10.59 -7.43 -3.42
N ILE A 72 10.22 -7.99 -2.27
CA ILE A 72 9.53 -9.28 -2.17
C ILE A 72 8.06 -9.16 -2.62
N THR A 73 7.39 -8.05 -2.31
CA THR A 73 5.94 -7.88 -2.58
C THR A 73 5.63 -7.27 -3.95
N TYR A 74 6.58 -6.54 -4.55
CA TYR A 74 6.39 -5.78 -5.79
C TYR A 74 5.95 -6.66 -6.98
N PRO A 75 6.59 -7.82 -7.22
CA PRO A 75 6.13 -8.82 -8.20
C PRO A 75 4.64 -9.10 -8.15
N TYR A 76 4.11 -9.32 -6.95
CA TYR A 76 2.72 -9.66 -6.72
C TYR A 76 1.78 -8.49 -7.04
N ILE A 77 2.14 -7.28 -6.59
CA ILE A 77 1.34 -6.07 -6.80
C ILE A 77 1.18 -5.77 -8.29
N VAL A 78 2.26 -5.92 -9.07
CA VAL A 78 2.27 -5.64 -10.50
C VAL A 78 1.39 -6.63 -11.27
N VAL A 79 1.51 -7.92 -10.97
CA VAL A 79 0.68 -8.94 -11.61
C VAL A 79 -0.79 -8.71 -11.27
N LYS A 80 -1.12 -8.50 -9.99
CA LYS A 80 -2.50 -8.25 -9.56
C LYS A 80 -3.09 -7.01 -10.25
N SER A 81 -2.34 -5.91 -10.31
CA SER A 81 -2.79 -4.68 -10.98
C SER A 81 -3.07 -4.92 -12.46
N ARG A 82 -2.23 -5.71 -13.16
CA ARG A 82 -2.45 -6.06 -14.57
C ARG A 82 -3.63 -7.01 -14.75
N MET A 83 -3.82 -7.99 -13.85
CA MET A 83 -5.00 -8.87 -13.85
C MET A 83 -6.31 -8.11 -13.62
N GLN A 84 -6.28 -7.05 -12.80
CA GLN A 84 -7.45 -6.22 -12.54
C GLN A 84 -7.77 -5.23 -13.67
N LEU A 85 -6.75 -4.79 -14.43
CA LEU A 85 -6.90 -3.84 -15.53
C LEU A 85 -7.17 -4.50 -16.89
N LYS A 86 -6.65 -5.71 -17.14
CA LYS A 86 -6.86 -6.46 -18.38
C LYS A 86 -7.82 -7.63 -18.16
N GLN A 87 -9.11 -7.38 -18.33
CA GLN A 87 -10.08 -8.39 -18.73
C GLN A 87 -10.27 -8.29 -20.25
N SER A 88 -9.25 -8.68 -21.03
CA SER A 88 -9.42 -8.82 -22.48
C SER A 88 -10.40 -9.96 -22.78
N ASP A 89 -11.28 -9.80 -23.77
CA ASP A 89 -12.23 -10.85 -24.23
C ASP A 89 -11.51 -12.07 -24.84
N ASP A 90 -10.23 -11.91 -25.22
CA ASP A 90 -9.42 -13.00 -25.75
C ASP A 90 -8.86 -13.88 -24.63
N ALA A 91 -9.31 -15.14 -24.59
CA ALA A 91 -8.93 -16.13 -23.57
C ALA A 91 -7.41 -16.38 -23.49
N ARG A 92 -6.65 -16.07 -24.56
CA ARG A 92 -5.19 -16.20 -24.60
C ARG A 92 -4.46 -15.07 -23.86
N GLU A 93 -5.05 -13.88 -23.79
CA GLU A 93 -4.50 -12.74 -23.05
C GLU A 93 -4.90 -12.73 -21.57
N ARG A 94 -5.93 -13.50 -21.22
CA ARG A 94 -6.41 -13.61 -19.84
C ARG A 94 -5.34 -14.25 -18.96
N TYR A 95 -4.99 -13.57 -17.88
CA TYR A 95 -4.10 -14.10 -16.86
C TYR A 95 -4.87 -15.15 -16.04
N SER A 96 -4.53 -16.43 -16.21
CA SER A 96 -5.20 -17.53 -15.51
C SER A 96 -4.81 -17.62 -14.03
N SER A 97 -3.62 -17.12 -13.68
CA SER A 97 -3.05 -17.16 -12.34
C SER A 97 -1.95 -16.11 -12.19
N ILE A 98 -1.65 -15.75 -10.94
CA ILE A 98 -0.59 -14.78 -10.62
C ILE A 98 0.78 -15.26 -11.13
N MET A 99 1.03 -16.58 -11.09
CA MET A 99 2.26 -17.18 -11.64
C MET A 99 2.32 -17.11 -13.17
N ASP A 100 1.18 -17.29 -13.85
CA ASP A 100 1.06 -17.18 -15.31
C ASP A 100 1.30 -15.72 -15.76
N GLY A 101 0.75 -14.76 -15.01
CA GLY A 101 1.03 -13.34 -15.22
C GLY A 101 2.49 -12.98 -15.04
N PHE A 102 3.15 -13.53 -14.02
CA PHE A 102 4.57 -13.29 -13.81
C PHE A 102 5.43 -13.81 -14.97
N ARG A 103 5.16 -15.03 -15.44
CA ARG A 103 5.87 -15.63 -16.59
C ARG A 103 5.62 -14.86 -17.88
N LYS A 104 4.38 -14.48 -18.16
CA LYS A 104 4.03 -13.71 -19.37
C LYS A 104 4.71 -12.34 -19.37
N ILE A 105 4.69 -11.60 -18.25
CA ILE A 105 5.32 -10.27 -18.19
C ILE A 105 6.83 -10.37 -18.44
N ILE A 106 7.51 -11.32 -17.78
CA ILE A 106 8.95 -11.50 -17.99
C ILE A 106 9.26 -11.93 -19.42
N LYS A 107 8.45 -12.83 -20.01
CA LYS A 107 8.66 -13.34 -21.37
C LYS A 107 8.43 -12.28 -22.45
N TYR A 108 7.44 -11.41 -22.29
CA TYR A 108 7.05 -10.44 -23.33
C TYR A 108 7.59 -9.02 -23.12
N GLU A 109 7.81 -8.59 -21.88
CA GLU A 109 8.25 -7.22 -21.55
C GLU A 109 9.59 -7.17 -20.78
N GLY A 110 10.16 -8.34 -20.47
CA GLY A 110 11.37 -8.44 -19.66
C GLY A 110 11.18 -7.99 -18.21
N VAL A 111 12.29 -7.92 -17.47
CA VAL A 111 12.30 -7.47 -16.06
C VAL A 111 11.84 -6.01 -15.96
N ALA A 112 12.14 -5.17 -16.95
CA ALA A 112 11.72 -3.77 -16.99
C ALA A 112 10.18 -3.61 -17.04
N GLY A 113 9.46 -4.56 -17.63
CA GLY A 113 8.00 -4.61 -17.62
C GLY A 113 7.40 -4.65 -16.20
N LEU A 114 8.13 -5.23 -15.23
CA LEU A 114 7.70 -5.26 -13.83
C LEU A 114 7.79 -3.89 -13.14
N TYR A 115 8.63 -2.98 -13.63
CA TYR A 115 8.85 -1.64 -13.04
C TYR A 115 8.15 -0.52 -13.83
N LYS A 116 7.42 -0.87 -14.90
CA LYS A 116 6.70 0.08 -15.76
C LYS A 116 5.56 0.74 -14.96
N GLY A 117 5.64 2.07 -14.79
CA GLY A 117 4.65 2.85 -14.03
C GLY A 117 5.10 3.29 -12.63
N ILE A 118 6.33 2.96 -12.20
CA ILE A 118 6.90 3.42 -10.93
C ILE A 118 6.91 4.94 -10.81
N SER A 119 7.29 5.65 -11.86
CA SER A 119 7.34 7.12 -11.86
C SER A 119 5.98 7.73 -11.53
N SER A 120 4.92 7.26 -12.21
CA SER A 120 3.55 7.68 -11.95
C SER A 120 3.09 7.34 -10.52
N LYS A 121 3.47 6.16 -10.01
CA LYS A 121 3.17 5.76 -8.62
C LYS A 121 3.90 6.60 -7.58
N ILE A 122 5.16 6.97 -7.83
CA ILE A 122 5.93 7.84 -6.95
C ILE A 122 5.30 9.22 -6.90
N VAL A 123 4.97 9.81 -8.06
CA VAL A 123 4.31 11.12 -8.14
C VAL A 123 2.96 11.10 -7.40
N GLN A 124 2.13 10.07 -7.65
CA GLN A 124 0.86 9.89 -6.93
C GLN A 124 1.10 9.82 -5.42
N SER A 125 2.07 9.02 -4.97
CA SER A 125 2.38 8.85 -3.54
C SER A 125 2.83 10.15 -2.87
N ILE A 126 3.67 10.94 -3.56
CA ILE A 126 4.15 12.23 -3.06
C ILE A 126 2.98 13.19 -2.94
N LEU A 127 2.18 13.33 -4.00
CA LEU A 127 1.01 14.22 -4.01
C LEU A 127 0.02 13.86 -2.91
N THR A 128 -0.35 12.57 -2.80
CA THR A 128 -1.27 12.11 -1.75
C THR A 128 -0.72 12.43 -0.35
N ALA A 129 0.59 12.22 -0.11
CA ALA A 129 1.19 12.56 1.18
C ALA A 129 1.19 14.08 1.43
N SER A 130 1.52 14.90 0.43
CA SER A 130 1.51 16.36 0.55
C SER A 130 0.11 16.89 0.88
N PHE A 131 -0.92 16.42 0.17
CA PHE A 131 -2.31 16.82 0.45
C PHE A 131 -2.76 16.35 1.83
N LEU A 132 -2.40 15.13 2.25
CA LEU A 132 -2.71 14.62 3.57
C LEU A 132 -2.09 15.49 4.67
N PHE A 133 -0.80 15.81 4.57
CA PHE A 133 -0.12 16.65 5.56
C PHE A 133 -0.65 18.09 5.57
N MET A 134 -0.97 18.65 4.41
CA MET A 134 -1.62 19.96 4.31
C MET A 134 -2.97 19.95 5.02
N ALA A 135 -3.82 18.95 4.75
CA ALA A 135 -5.11 18.80 5.41
C ALA A 135 -4.98 18.61 6.92
N GLN A 136 -4.02 17.78 7.37
CA GLN A 136 -3.73 17.61 8.80
C GLN A 136 -3.31 18.94 9.45
N ALA A 137 -2.39 19.69 8.82
CA ALA A 137 -1.93 20.99 9.35
C ALA A 137 -3.06 22.02 9.38
N SER A 138 -3.84 22.13 8.30
CA SER A 138 -5.01 23.02 8.24
C SER A 138 -6.03 22.65 9.31
N LEU A 139 -6.39 21.37 9.44
CA LEU A 139 -7.35 20.90 10.43
C LEU A 139 -6.88 21.20 11.86
N VAL A 140 -5.60 20.92 12.17
CA VAL A 140 -5.01 21.24 13.48
C VAL A 140 -5.08 22.75 13.75
N GLN A 141 -4.77 23.60 12.76
CA GLN A 141 -4.89 25.04 12.92
C GLN A 141 -6.34 25.50 13.10
N TYR A 142 -7.30 24.94 12.35
CA TYR A 142 -8.72 25.25 12.52
C TYR A 142 -9.23 24.82 13.90
N VAL A 143 -8.88 23.62 14.35
CA VAL A 143 -9.24 23.12 15.69
C VAL A 143 -8.58 23.98 16.76
N ALA A 144 -7.30 24.33 16.63
CA ALA A 144 -6.63 25.21 17.58
C ALA A 144 -7.30 26.59 17.65
N ARG A 145 -7.63 27.20 16.50
CA ARG A 145 -8.35 28.48 16.43
C ARG A 145 -9.74 28.39 17.04
N LEU A 146 -10.47 27.31 16.77
CA LEU A 146 -11.79 27.05 17.33
C LEU A 146 -11.73 26.87 18.85
N LEU A 147 -10.76 26.10 19.37
CA LEU A 147 -10.55 25.91 20.81
C LEU A 147 -10.16 27.22 21.52
N THR A 148 -9.35 28.07 20.87
CA THR A 148 -9.04 29.41 21.41
C THR A 148 -10.25 30.35 21.35
N ALA A 149 -11.09 30.25 20.32
CA ALA A 149 -12.30 31.07 20.16
C ALA A 149 -13.44 30.63 21.09
N LEU A 150 -13.56 29.33 21.37
CA LEU A 150 -14.52 28.75 22.33
C LEU A 150 -14.10 28.93 23.79
N GLY A 151 -13.01 29.65 24.07
CA GLY A 151 -12.77 30.19 25.40
C GLY A 151 -12.10 29.26 26.39
N MET A 152 -11.35 28.24 25.96
CA MET A 152 -10.38 27.61 26.86
C MET A 152 -9.05 28.37 26.79
N ARG A 153 -9.01 29.51 27.51
CA ARG A 153 -7.84 29.87 28.31
C ARG A 153 -7.61 28.73 29.29
N ALA A 154 -6.99 27.64 28.85
CA ALA A 154 -6.33 26.71 29.76
C ALA A 154 -5.12 27.47 30.33
N GLN A 155 -5.40 28.25 31.38
CA GLN A 155 -4.67 28.17 32.62
C GLN A 155 -3.15 27.99 32.45
N LYS A 156 -2.47 29.04 31.99
CA LYS A 156 -1.21 29.42 32.63
C LYS A 156 -1.55 29.92 34.03
N ARG A 157 -1.82 29.01 34.97
CA ARG A 157 -1.66 29.29 36.40
C ARG A 157 -0.31 28.72 36.80
N ILE A 158 0.56 29.66 37.17
CA ILE A 158 1.72 29.54 38.05
C ILE A 158 2.91 28.80 37.45
#